data_AF-A0A2I0QWP9-F1
#
_entry.id   AF-A0A2I0QWP9-F1
#
_cell.length_a   1.000
_cell.length_b   1.000
_cell.length_c   1.000
_cell.angle_alpha   90.00
_cell.angle_beta   90.00
_cell.angle_gamma   90.00
#
_symmetry.space_group_name_H-M   'P 1'
#
loop_
_entity.id
_entity.type
_entity.pdbx_description
1 polymer ?
#
loop_
_entity_poly.entity_id
_entity_poly.type
_entity_poly.pdbx_seq_one_letter_code
_entity_poly.pdbx_strand_id
1 'polypeptide(L)'
;MNNLNVQHYTNEHSYKVTQITENIEKQMVIAKVTNYGNKAEENIGHFKLKRGRELNHDDVVVDDEDIQNKVVFVRDVDWISDEMKDAVCKLIEQLKVGVK
;
A
#
# COMPACT_ATOMS: atom_id res chain seq x y z
N MET A 1 0.88 6.08 -21.12
CA MET A 1 1.18 6.20 -19.67
C MET A 1 -0.16 6.22 -18.96
N ASN A 2 -0.42 5.23 -18.11
CA ASN A 2 -1.58 5.25 -17.22
C ASN A 2 -1.24 6.23 -16.10
N ASN A 3 -1.97 7.33 -15.96
CA ASN A 3 -1.71 8.27 -14.88
C ASN A 3 -2.20 7.65 -13.56
N LEU A 4 -1.27 7.29 -12.68
CA LEU A 4 -1.60 6.94 -11.31
C LEU A 4 -2.24 8.16 -10.62
N ASN A 5 -3.38 7.94 -9.98
CA ASN A 5 -3.99 8.96 -9.13
C ASN A 5 -3.64 8.66 -7.67
N VAL A 6 -2.85 9.55 -7.07
CA VAL A 6 -2.34 9.45 -5.71
C VAL A 6 -3.09 10.44 -4.82
N GLN A 7 -3.62 9.94 -3.70
CA GLN A 7 -4.33 10.73 -2.70
C GLN A 7 -3.70 10.49 -1.33
N HIS A 8 -3.61 11.55 -0.54
CA HIS A 8 -3.15 11.50 0.84
C HIS A 8 -4.25 12.01 1.76
N TYR A 9 -4.54 11.27 2.82
CA TYR A 9 -5.53 11.67 3.82
C TYR A 9 -5.21 11.07 5.18
N THR A 10 -5.92 11.55 6.19
CA THR A 10 -5.87 11.02 7.56
C THR A 10 -7.15 10.23 7.81
N ASN A 11 -7.05 8.99 8.30
CA ASN A 11 -8.24 8.20 8.61
C ASN A 11 -8.85 8.55 9.99
N GLU A 12 -9.94 7.88 10.33
CA GLU A 12 -10.65 8.00 11.62
C GLU A 12 -9.75 7.78 12.85
N HIS A 13 -8.65 7.04 12.70
CA HIS A 13 -7.67 6.77 13.75
C HIS A 13 -6.50 7.77 13.77
N SER A 14 -6.57 8.84 12.97
CA SER A 14 -5.51 9.83 12.84
C SER A 14 -4.18 9.26 12.31
N TYR A 15 -4.25 8.21 11.48
CA TYR A 15 -3.11 7.66 10.75
C TYR A 15 -3.00 8.26 9.36
N LYS A 16 -1.78 8.44 8.88
CA LYS A 16 -1.52 8.91 7.51
C LYS A 16 -1.76 7.77 6.54
N VAL A 17 -2.67 7.96 5.60
CA VAL A 17 -2.97 7.01 4.53
C VAL A 17 -2.54 7.61 3.19
N THR A 18 -1.85 6.82 2.39
CA THR A 18 -1.65 7.09 0.97
C THR A 18 -2.41 6.06 0.16
N GLN A 19 -3.28 6.54 -0.73
CA GLN A 19 -4.05 5.74 -1.66
C GLN A 19 -3.56 5.98 -3.08
N ILE A 20 -3.24 4.92 -3.81
CA ILE A 20 -2.92 4.95 -5.24
C ILE A 20 -4.05 4.25 -5.97
N THR A 21 -4.53 4.86 -7.04
CA THR A 21 -5.54 4.27 -7.91
C THR A 21 -5.07 4.28 -9.35
N GLU A 22 -5.38 3.20 -10.07
CA GLU A 22 -5.24 3.11 -11.52
C GLU A 22 -6.47 2.40 -12.10
N ASN A 23 -6.76 2.63 -13.39
CA ASN A 23 -7.79 1.89 -14.12
C ASN A 23 -7.13 0.89 -15.07
N ILE A 24 -7.45 -0.39 -14.91
CA ILE A 24 -6.94 -1.52 -15.72
C ILE A 24 -8.13 -2.30 -16.25
N GLU A 25 -8.24 -2.46 -17.56
CA GLU A 25 -9.30 -3.28 -18.19
C GLU A 25 -10.72 -2.93 -17.70
N LYS A 26 -11.01 -1.62 -17.54
CA LYS A 26 -12.29 -1.09 -17.01
C LYS A 26 -12.57 -1.40 -15.53
N GLN A 27 -11.59 -1.95 -14.80
CA GLN A 27 -11.65 -2.14 -13.36
C GLN A 27 -10.73 -1.15 -12.66
N MET A 28 -11.22 -0.59 -11.56
CA MET A 28 -10.41 0.25 -10.68
C MET A 28 -9.56 -0.65 -9.79
N VAL A 29 -8.27 -0.38 -9.78
CA VAL A 29 -7.32 -0.90 -8.80
C VAL A 29 -7.08 0.17 -7.75
N ILE A 30 -7.05 -0.23 -6.49
CA ILE A 30 -6.80 0.64 -5.34
C ILE A 30 -5.74 -0.03 -4.47
N ALA A 31 -4.60 0.63 -4.31
CA ALA A 31 -3.63 0.32 -3.27
C ALA A 31 -3.74 1.36 -2.15
N LYS A 32 -3.66 0.93 -0.89
CA LYS A 32 -3.58 1.81 0.28
C LYS A 32 -2.45 1.37 1.17
N VAL A 33 -1.63 2.32 1.60
CA VAL A 33 -0.63 2.13 2.64
C VAL A 33 -0.95 3.11 3.76
N THR A 34 -1.15 2.58 4.96
CA THR A 34 -1.41 3.34 6.18
C THR A 34 -0.18 3.25 7.07
N ASN A 35 0.35 4.41 7.46
CA ASN A 35 1.45 4.49 8.40
C ASN A 35 0.90 4.74 9.81
N TYR A 36 1.13 3.79 10.71
CA TYR A 36 0.68 3.90 12.10
C TYR A 36 1.59 4.79 12.95
N GLY A 37 2.83 5.03 12.52
CA GLY A 37 3.85 5.74 13.30
C GLY A 37 4.09 5.05 14.63
N ASN A 38 4.37 5.83 15.68
CA ASN A 38 4.60 5.32 17.04
C ASN A 38 3.31 5.10 17.85
N LYS A 39 2.14 5.01 17.20
CA LYS A 39 0.84 4.96 17.89
C LYS A 39 0.30 3.54 18.14
N ALA A 40 0.88 2.52 17.50
CA ALA A 40 0.53 1.12 17.70
C ALA A 40 1.82 0.38 18.06
N GLU A 41 1.92 -0.14 19.29
CA GLU A 41 3.19 -0.72 19.81
C GLU A 41 3.57 -2.04 19.13
N GLU A 42 2.69 -2.65 18.32
CA GLU A 42 2.90 -3.98 17.74
C GLU A 42 2.98 -3.99 16.20
N ASN A 43 2.49 -2.95 15.51
CA ASN A 43 2.42 -2.92 14.04
C ASN A 43 2.88 -1.56 13.51
N ILE A 44 3.69 -1.58 12.44
CA ILE A 44 4.23 -0.37 11.82
C ILE A 44 3.26 0.26 10.80
N GLY A 45 2.31 -0.51 10.28
CA GLY A 45 1.34 0.01 9.32
C GLY A 45 0.34 -1.02 8.83
N HIS A 46 -0.31 -0.68 7.72
CA HIS A 46 -1.29 -1.54 7.07
C HIS A 46 -1.27 -1.34 5.56
N PHE A 47 -1.31 -2.45 4.84
CA PHE A 47 -1.27 -2.50 3.39
C PHE A 47 -2.53 -3.17 2.83
N LYS A 48 -3.16 -2.51 1.87
CA LYS A 48 -4.30 -3.03 1.13
C LYS A 48 -4.07 -2.91 -0.35
N LEU A 49 -4.38 -3.94 -1.11
CA LEU A 49 -4.39 -3.93 -2.57
C LEU A 49 -5.67 -4.61 -3.08
N LYS A 50 -6.45 -3.88 -3.86
CA LYS A 50 -7.77 -4.33 -4.32
C LYS A 50 -7.95 -4.08 -5.81
N ARG A 51 -8.56 -5.03 -6.52
CA ARG A 51 -9.02 -4.89 -7.91
C ARG A 51 -10.51 -5.19 -8.01
N GLY A 52 -11.30 -4.22 -8.43
CA GLY A 52 -12.74 -4.39 -8.59
C GLY A 52 -13.44 -4.89 -7.31
N ARG A 53 -14.29 -5.92 -7.44
CA ARG A 53 -14.99 -6.57 -6.30
C ARG A 53 -14.38 -7.92 -5.91
N GLU A 54 -13.41 -8.42 -6.67
CA GLU A 54 -13.06 -9.84 -6.71
C GLU A 54 -11.73 -10.16 -6.01
N LEU A 55 -10.76 -9.24 -6.07
CA LEU A 55 -9.44 -9.44 -5.49
C LEU A 55 -9.17 -8.41 -4.41
N ASN A 56 -8.87 -8.88 -3.20
CA ASN A 56 -8.55 -8.05 -2.05
C ASN A 56 -7.44 -8.72 -1.24
N HIS A 57 -6.30 -8.06 -1.18
CA HIS A 57 -5.25 -8.33 -0.21
C HIS A 57 -5.28 -7.21 0.83
N ASP A 58 -5.26 -7.55 2.11
CA ASP A 58 -5.58 -6.64 3.20
C ASP A 58 -4.89 -7.12 4.47
N ASP A 59 -3.67 -6.64 4.71
CA ASP A 59 -2.79 -7.14 5.75
C ASP A 59 -2.18 -5.99 6.57
N VAL A 60 -1.94 -6.26 7.85
CA VAL A 60 -1.07 -5.42 8.68
C VAL A 60 0.38 -5.58 8.25
N VAL A 61 1.19 -4.56 8.51
CA VAL A 61 2.64 -4.61 8.35
C VAL A 61 3.25 -4.59 9.73
N VAL A 62 4.00 -5.64 10.08
CA VAL A 62 4.50 -5.85 11.46
C VAL A 62 5.91 -5.32 11.66
N ASP A 63 6.83 -5.64 10.75
CA ASP A 63 8.25 -5.35 10.89
C ASP A 63 8.97 -5.22 9.53
N ASP A 64 10.29 -5.13 9.60
CA ASP A 64 11.17 -4.99 8.46
C ASP A 64 11.18 -6.21 7.51
N GLU A 65 11.01 -7.42 8.04
CA GLU A 65 10.93 -8.65 7.25
C GLU A 65 9.59 -8.70 6.49
N ASP A 66 8.50 -8.35 7.16
CA ASP A 66 7.18 -8.29 6.54
C ASP A 66 7.10 -7.20 5.47
N ILE A 67 7.77 -6.05 5.65
CA ILE A 67 7.94 -5.07 4.56
C ILE A 67 8.52 -5.73 3.31
N GLN A 68 9.61 -6.50 3.44
CA GLN A 68 10.23 -7.14 2.28
C GLN A 68 9.29 -8.18 1.66
N ASN A 69 8.59 -8.96 2.46
CA ASN A 69 7.61 -9.93 1.98
C ASN A 69 6.47 -9.25 1.19
N LYS A 70 5.96 -8.11 1.68
CA LYS A 70 4.92 -7.34 0.99
C LYS A 70 5.44 -6.65 -0.28
N VAL A 71 6.70 -6.19 -0.29
CA VAL A 71 7.34 -5.66 -1.51
C VAL A 71 7.47 -6.76 -2.57
N VAL A 72 7.95 -7.95 -2.21
CA VAL A 72 8.04 -9.10 -3.12
C VAL A 72 6.65 -9.46 -3.66
N PHE A 73 5.65 -9.56 -2.78
CA PHE A 73 4.26 -9.80 -3.20
C PHE A 73 3.80 -8.79 -4.26
N VAL A 74 3.99 -7.48 -4.04
CA VAL A 74 3.59 -6.44 -5.00
C VAL A 74 4.32 -6.58 -6.33
N ARG A 75 5.60 -6.96 -6.32
CA ARG A 75 6.39 -7.18 -7.54
C ARG A 75 5.83 -8.32 -8.39
N ASP A 76 5.35 -9.36 -7.74
CA ASP A 76 4.81 -10.57 -8.36
C ASP A 76 3.35 -10.41 -8.86
N VAL A 77 2.66 -9.32 -8.49
CA VAL A 77 1.32 -9.03 -9.01
C VAL A 77 1.38 -8.73 -10.50
N ASP A 78 0.90 -9.63 -11.34
CA ASP A 78 0.93 -9.51 -12.81
C ASP A 78 -0.09 -8.51 -13.37
N TRP A 79 -1.16 -8.25 -12.62
CA TRP A 79 -2.31 -7.48 -13.09
C TRP A 79 -2.25 -5.97 -12.79
N ILE A 80 -1.19 -5.45 -12.16
CA ILE A 80 -0.95 -4.00 -12.00
C ILE A 80 0.21 -3.53 -12.87
N SER A 81 0.21 -2.24 -13.23
CA SER A 81 1.32 -1.65 -13.98
C SER A 81 2.62 -1.61 -13.17
N ASP A 82 3.76 -1.66 -13.86
CA ASP A 82 5.08 -1.49 -13.23
C ASP A 82 5.20 -0.15 -12.49
N GLU A 83 4.55 0.90 -13.00
CA GLU A 83 4.47 2.21 -12.35
C GLU A 83 3.78 2.11 -10.99
N MET A 84 2.65 1.38 -10.92
CA MET A 84 1.95 1.15 -9.66
C MET A 84 2.75 0.27 -8.71
N LYS A 85 3.45 -0.77 -9.22
CA LYS A 85 4.35 -1.60 -8.40
C LYS A 85 5.41 -0.73 -7.73
N ASP A 86 6.13 0.08 -8.51
CA ASP A 86 7.18 0.95 -8.00
C ASP A 86 6.66 1.94 -6.96
N ALA A 87 5.50 2.55 -7.22
CA ALA A 87 4.91 3.52 -6.31
C ALA A 87 4.44 2.86 -4.99
N VAL A 88 3.80 1.70 -5.05
CA VAL A 88 3.35 0.96 -3.87
C VAL A 88 4.53 0.44 -3.06
N CYS A 89 5.53 -0.18 -3.70
CA CYS A 89 6.73 -0.67 -3.01
C CYS A 89 7.43 0.45 -2.24
N LYS A 90 7.64 1.62 -2.87
CA LYS A 90 8.22 2.79 -2.20
C LYS A 90 7.43 3.23 -0.97
N LEU A 91 6.10 3.16 -1.01
CA LEU A 91 5.26 3.54 0.13
C LEU A 91 5.37 2.53 1.28
N ILE A 92 5.43 1.23 0.98
CA ILE A 92 5.60 0.18 2.00
C ILE A 92 6.98 0.33 2.65
N GLU A 93 8.03 0.54 1.84
CA GLU A 93 9.40 0.76 2.34
C GLU A 93 9.53 2.02 3.21
N GLN A 94 8.76 3.07 2.92
CA GLN A 94 8.74 4.29 3.75
C GLN A 94 8.19 4.07 5.17
N LEU A 95 7.50 2.96 5.44
CA LEU A 95 7.08 2.62 6.79
C LEU A 95 8.29 2.43 7.72
N LYS A 96 9.44 1.99 7.20
CA LYS A 96 10.71 1.89 7.95
C LYS A 96 11.15 3.21 8.56
N VAL A 97 10.95 4.31 7.83
CA VAL A 97 11.44 5.65 8.22
C VAL A 97 10.60 6.27 9.34
N GLY A 98 9.42 5.69 9.63
CA GLY A 98 8.51 6.15 10.69
C GLY A 98 8.82 5.60 12.08
N VAL A 99 9.71 4.60 12.20
CA VAL A 99 10.10 3.98 13.48
C VAL A 99 11.28 4.76 14.05
N LYS A 100 11.03 5.60 15.05
CA LYS A 100 12.06 6.26 15.88
C LYS A 100 11.82 5.98 17.34
#